data_AF-A0A9D2LLY5-F1
#
_entry.id   AF-A0A9D2LLY5-F1
#
_cell.length_a   1.000
_cell.length_b   1.000
_cell.length_c   1.000
_cell.angle_alpha   90.00
_cell.angle_beta   90.00
_cell.angle_gamma   90.00
#
_symmetry.space_group_name_H-M   'P 1'
#
loop_
_entity.id
_entity.type
_entity.pdbx_description
1 polymer ?
#
loop_
_entity_poly.entity_id
_entity_poly.type
_entity_poly.pdbx_seq_one_letter_code
_entity_poly.pdbx_strand_id
1 'polypeptide(L)'
;MKLFKTLRNTSSIGIIGGADGPTAIFISKKKKHGQPAKQDDFLWRAQQSILPCERSFSQLAAHLVEIHHATPCTLSPGELENLKVNVLLNHYPKLLEEIPAPEGMSEFEIPFFRAHAYPVEKLEFHPKAFTLPDIFPQPRPVKKSLWKRRRASVQSLQPAIVQWEETSGYLCIHNGDDKIMDEIILFLGVSEQDIREKSPRFVSYAYTLKKLGKLEN
;
A
#
# COMPACT_ATOMS: atom_id res chain seq x y z
N MET A 1 -7.35 -29.63 24.33
CA MET A 1 -7.76 -28.62 23.32
C MET A 1 -6.56 -28.28 22.45
N LYS A 2 -6.48 -28.87 21.25
CA LYS A 2 -5.48 -28.58 20.21
C LYS A 2 -6.26 -28.19 18.96
N LEU A 3 -6.18 -26.93 18.53
CA LEU A 3 -6.80 -26.45 17.29
C LEU A 3 -6.04 -25.23 16.75
N PHE A 4 -4.73 -25.38 16.57
CA PHE A 4 -3.98 -24.55 15.64
C PHE A 4 -3.81 -25.36 14.36
N LYS A 5 -4.69 -25.11 13.37
CA LYS A 5 -4.38 -25.48 11.99
C LYS A 5 -3.20 -24.60 11.57
N THR A 6 -2.04 -25.23 11.49
CA THR A 6 -0.87 -24.77 10.75
C THR A 6 -1.34 -24.06 9.48
N LEU A 7 -1.13 -22.74 9.43
CA LEU A 7 -1.29 -21.97 8.20
C LEU A 7 -0.38 -22.62 7.17
N ARG A 8 -0.99 -23.34 6.22
CA ARG A 8 -0.29 -23.91 5.08
C ARG A 8 0.42 -22.76 4.39
N ASN A 9 1.74 -22.81 4.38
CA ASN A 9 2.57 -21.92 3.59
C ASN A 9 2.03 -21.91 2.16
N THR A 10 1.41 -20.81 1.75
CA THR A 10 1.00 -20.50 0.37
C THR A 10 2.05 -19.55 -0.21
N SER A 11 2.43 -19.78 -1.46
CA SER A 11 3.35 -18.93 -2.21
C SER A 11 2.47 -17.90 -2.92
N SER A 12 2.24 -16.79 -2.25
CA SER A 12 1.36 -15.72 -2.70
C SER A 12 2.10 -14.40 -2.53
N ILE A 13 2.16 -13.60 -3.59
CA ILE A 13 2.34 -12.16 -3.44
C ILE A 13 1.05 -11.65 -2.80
N GLY A 14 1.17 -11.20 -1.56
CA GLY A 14 0.11 -10.44 -0.92
C GLY A 14 0.37 -8.96 -1.17
N ILE A 15 -0.42 -8.36 -2.07
CA ILE A 15 -0.69 -6.93 -1.99
C ILE A 15 -1.59 -6.81 -0.75
N ILE A 16 -1.02 -6.49 0.41
CA ILE A 16 -1.80 -6.33 1.65
C ILE A 16 -2.43 -4.94 1.59
N GLY A 17 -3.53 -4.86 0.83
CA GLY A 17 -4.44 -3.73 0.79
C GLY A 17 -5.47 -3.86 1.91
N GLY A 18 -5.23 -3.17 3.02
CA GLY A 18 -6.29 -2.86 3.99
C GLY A 18 -7.24 -1.82 3.40
N ALA A 19 -8.10 -1.23 4.23
CA ALA A 19 -8.80 -0.01 3.84
C ALA A 19 -7.84 1.16 3.58
N ASP A 20 -6.52 0.96 3.73
CA ASP A 20 -5.39 1.90 3.69
C ASP A 20 -4.44 1.69 2.46
N GLY A 21 -4.89 1.02 1.39
CA GLY A 21 -4.03 0.67 0.25
C GLY A 21 -2.94 -0.37 0.59
N PRO A 22 -2.07 -0.78 -0.36
CA PRO A 22 -1.02 -1.73 -0.08
C PRO A 22 0.03 -1.15 0.87
N THR A 23 -0.10 -1.45 2.16
CA THR A 23 0.82 -1.00 3.20
C THR A 23 2.24 -1.58 3.01
N ALA A 24 2.35 -2.73 2.34
CA ALA A 24 3.61 -3.33 1.94
C ALA A 24 3.40 -4.38 0.84
N ILE A 25 4.36 -4.48 -0.08
CA ILE A 25 4.47 -5.62 -1.00
C ILE A 25 5.37 -6.66 -0.34
N PHE A 26 4.76 -7.70 0.23
CA PHE A 26 5.52 -8.79 0.84
C PHE A 26 5.98 -9.78 -0.22
N ILE A 27 7.27 -9.72 -0.54
CA ILE A 27 7.96 -10.76 -1.31
C ILE A 27 8.59 -11.74 -0.30
N SER A 28 7.96 -12.90 -0.12
CA SER A 28 8.51 -13.93 0.79
C SER A 28 9.81 -14.51 0.21
N LYS A 29 10.92 -14.43 0.96
CA LYS A 29 12.24 -14.99 0.58
C LYS A 29 12.34 -16.52 0.72
N LYS A 30 11.31 -17.23 1.19
CA LYS A 30 11.38 -18.70 1.33
C LYS A 30 11.18 -19.37 -0.02
N LYS A 31 12.29 -19.86 -0.60
CA LYS A 31 12.34 -20.80 -1.71
C LYS A 31 11.53 -22.05 -1.35
N LYS A 32 10.28 -22.15 -1.80
CA LYS A 32 9.65 -23.46 -1.95
C LYS A 32 10.27 -24.14 -3.17
N HIS A 33 10.68 -25.39 -3.03
CA HIS A 33 10.98 -26.23 -4.18
C HIS A 33 9.80 -26.18 -5.17
N GLY A 34 10.04 -25.62 -6.36
CA GLY A 34 9.14 -25.69 -7.51
C GLY A 34 8.23 -24.47 -7.83
N GLN A 35 8.26 -23.35 -7.09
CA GLN A 35 7.46 -22.15 -7.42
C GLN A 35 8.17 -20.78 -7.63
N PRO A 36 9.49 -20.57 -7.42
CA PRO A 36 10.11 -19.27 -7.68
C PRO A 36 10.24 -18.93 -9.18
N ALA A 37 10.38 -19.95 -10.04
CA ALA A 37 10.60 -19.74 -11.48
C ALA A 37 9.47 -18.92 -12.13
N LYS A 38 8.19 -19.27 -11.90
CA LYS A 38 7.06 -18.62 -12.61
C LYS A 38 6.85 -17.14 -12.26
N GLN A 39 7.12 -16.75 -11.02
CA GLN A 39 6.98 -15.35 -10.59
C GLN A 39 8.13 -14.50 -11.13
N ASP A 40 9.36 -15.01 -11.02
CA ASP A 40 10.54 -14.34 -11.55
C ASP A 40 10.49 -14.27 -13.08
N ASP A 41 9.96 -15.30 -13.74
CA ASP A 41 9.73 -15.36 -15.19
C ASP A 41 8.73 -14.30 -15.64
N PHE A 42 7.57 -14.19 -14.97
CA PHE A 42 6.57 -13.17 -15.29
C PHE A 42 7.13 -11.76 -15.14
N LEU A 43 7.76 -11.46 -13.99
CA LEU A 43 8.34 -10.13 -13.77
C LEU A 43 9.49 -9.83 -14.72
N TRP A 44 10.28 -10.85 -15.10
CA TRP A 44 11.31 -10.71 -16.13
C TRP A 44 10.70 -10.40 -17.51
N ARG A 45 9.64 -11.11 -17.94
CA ARG A 45 8.92 -10.81 -19.19
C ARG A 45 8.32 -9.41 -19.17
N ALA A 46 7.66 -9.04 -18.08
CA ALA A 46 7.09 -7.71 -17.88
C ALA A 46 8.18 -6.62 -17.98
N GLN A 47 9.39 -6.89 -17.48
CA GLN A 47 10.51 -5.96 -17.58
C GLN A 47 10.97 -5.71 -19.02
N GLN A 48 10.77 -6.68 -19.92
CA GLN A 48 11.12 -6.54 -21.35
C GLN A 48 10.02 -5.86 -22.17
N SER A 49 8.76 -5.89 -21.71
CA SER A 49 7.60 -5.42 -22.48
C SER A 49 7.03 -4.08 -22.01
N ILE A 50 7.20 -3.74 -20.73
CA ILE A 50 6.70 -2.48 -20.18
C ILE A 50 7.66 -1.35 -20.54
N LEU A 51 7.10 -0.28 -21.13
CA LEU A 51 7.82 0.98 -21.34
C LEU A 51 7.67 1.90 -20.12
N PRO A 52 8.70 2.69 -19.78
CA PRO A 52 8.59 3.74 -18.76
C PRO A 52 7.46 4.71 -19.10
N CYS A 53 6.64 5.03 -18.10
CA CYS A 53 5.47 5.90 -18.23
C CYS A 53 5.15 6.62 -16.91
N GLU A 54 6.18 6.92 -16.13
CA GLU A 54 6.08 7.60 -14.84
C GLU A 54 5.37 8.96 -14.96
N ARG A 55 4.48 9.21 -14.01
CA ARG A 55 3.87 10.51 -13.74
C ARG A 55 4.13 10.94 -12.31
N SER A 56 4.18 12.25 -12.09
CA SER A 56 4.39 12.87 -10.79
C SER A 56 3.11 12.93 -9.96
N PHE A 57 3.26 13.15 -8.65
CA PHE A 57 2.11 13.39 -7.76
C PHE A 57 1.32 14.66 -8.11
N SER A 58 1.96 15.68 -8.69
CA SER A 58 1.25 16.86 -9.21
C SER A 58 0.32 16.49 -10.37
N GLN A 59 0.77 15.59 -11.26
CA GLN A 59 -0.08 15.06 -12.33
C GLN A 59 -1.20 14.18 -11.76
N LEU A 60 -0.92 13.39 -10.71
CA LEU A 60 -1.96 12.60 -10.03
C LEU A 60 -3.02 13.50 -9.40
N ALA A 61 -2.61 14.55 -8.69
CA ALA A 61 -3.55 15.51 -8.10
C ALA A 61 -4.47 16.13 -9.17
N ALA A 62 -3.91 16.55 -10.31
CA ALA A 62 -4.69 17.07 -11.42
C ALA A 62 -5.68 16.03 -11.97
N HIS A 63 -5.24 14.79 -12.17
CA HIS A 63 -6.08 13.68 -12.63
C HIS A 63 -7.23 13.37 -11.66
N LEU A 64 -6.97 13.34 -10.35
CA LEU A 64 -8.01 13.12 -9.34
C LEU A 64 -9.05 14.24 -9.34
N VAL A 65 -8.64 15.50 -9.51
CA VAL A 65 -9.56 16.64 -9.60
C VAL A 65 -10.40 16.56 -10.88
N GLU A 66 -9.78 16.25 -12.01
CA GLU A 66 -10.44 16.22 -13.32
C GLU A 66 -11.42 15.05 -13.45
N ILE A 67 -11.00 13.84 -13.07
CA ILE A 67 -11.75 12.61 -13.30
C ILE A 67 -12.68 12.24 -12.14
N HIS A 68 -12.24 12.48 -10.91
CA HIS A 68 -12.96 12.05 -9.70
C HIS A 68 -13.53 13.22 -8.89
N HIS A 69 -13.51 14.43 -9.45
CA HIS A 69 -13.97 15.65 -8.78
C HIS A 69 -13.36 15.82 -7.39
N ALA A 70 -12.12 15.37 -7.23
CA ALA A 70 -11.49 15.31 -5.93
C ALA A 70 -11.25 16.71 -5.37
N THR A 71 -11.38 16.85 -4.05
CA THR A 71 -11.15 18.13 -3.36
C THR A 71 -10.01 17.98 -2.34
N PRO A 72 -9.05 18.92 -2.27
CA PRO A 72 -8.03 18.91 -1.23
C PRO A 72 -8.67 18.89 0.16
N CYS A 73 -8.15 18.07 1.06
CA CYS A 73 -8.64 17.97 2.43
C CYS A 73 -7.49 18.01 3.44
N THR A 74 -7.81 18.38 4.67
CA THR A 74 -6.86 18.39 5.79
C THR A 74 -6.98 17.08 6.56
N LEU A 75 -5.85 16.41 6.76
CA LEU A 75 -5.78 15.21 7.60
C LEU A 75 -5.87 15.59 9.08
N SER A 76 -6.59 14.78 9.85
CA SER A 76 -6.60 14.88 11.31
C SER A 76 -5.21 14.59 11.90
N PRO A 77 -4.92 15.03 13.14
CA PRO A 77 -3.64 14.74 13.78
C PRO A 77 -3.30 13.24 13.84
N GLY A 78 -4.31 12.38 14.04
CA GLY A 78 -4.11 10.93 14.04
C GLY A 78 -3.79 10.36 12.66
N GLU A 79 -4.41 10.89 11.60
CA GLU A 79 -4.11 10.48 10.22
C GLU A 79 -2.71 10.94 9.78
N LEU A 80 -2.31 12.15 10.17
CA LEU A 80 -0.94 12.65 9.95
C LEU A 80 0.10 11.78 10.66
N GLU A 81 -0.16 11.42 11.92
CA GLU A 81 0.72 10.55 12.71
C GLU A 81 0.83 9.16 12.07
N ASN A 82 -0.30 8.58 11.64
CA ASN A 82 -0.31 7.30 10.95
C ASN A 82 0.46 7.36 9.62
N LEU A 83 0.30 8.44 8.85
CA LEU A 83 1.04 8.63 7.60
C LEU A 83 2.54 8.74 7.87
N LYS A 84 2.96 9.54 8.85
CA LYS A 84 4.35 9.68 9.31
C LYS A 84 4.95 8.33 9.69
N VAL A 85 4.25 7.56 10.52
CA VAL A 85 4.71 6.23 10.96
C VAL A 85 4.93 5.30 9.78
N ASN A 86 3.99 5.25 8.83
CA ASN A 86 4.13 4.41 7.66
C ASN A 86 5.29 4.84 6.74
N VAL A 87 5.48 6.15 6.56
CA VAL A 87 6.62 6.70 5.80
C VAL A 87 7.93 6.23 6.42
N LEU A 88 8.09 6.39 7.74
CA LEU A 88 9.30 6.01 8.46
C LEU A 88 9.59 4.51 8.36
N LEU A 89 8.57 3.66 8.58
CA LEU A 89 8.73 2.21 8.55
C LEU A 89 9.11 1.69 7.17
N ASN A 90 8.58 2.29 6.10
CA ASN A 90 8.77 1.79 4.73
C ASN A 90 9.97 2.41 4.02
N HIS A 91 10.26 3.69 4.26
CA HIS A 91 11.27 4.45 3.50
C HIS A 91 12.50 4.83 4.33
N TYR A 92 12.37 4.96 5.64
CA TYR A 92 13.46 5.43 6.51
C TYR A 92 13.73 4.52 7.73
N PRO A 93 13.78 3.19 7.59
CA PRO A 93 13.94 2.30 8.74
C PRO A 93 15.25 2.54 9.51
N LYS A 94 16.29 3.00 8.82
CA LYS A 94 17.59 3.33 9.44
C LYS A 94 17.50 4.49 10.43
N LEU A 95 16.64 5.48 10.16
CA LEU A 95 16.44 6.62 11.08
C LEU A 95 15.82 6.16 12.42
N LEU A 96 15.15 5.01 12.43
CA LEU A 96 14.55 4.46 13.63
C LEU A 96 15.56 3.74 14.54
N GLU A 97 16.69 3.29 14.00
CA GLU A 97 17.72 2.57 14.77
C GLU A 97 18.34 3.44 15.87
N GLU A 98 18.37 4.76 15.66
CA GLU A 98 18.89 5.77 16.59
C GLU A 98 18.02 5.95 17.84
N ILE A 99 16.76 5.52 17.80
CA ILE A 99 15.85 5.66 18.93
C ILE A 99 15.99 4.43 19.84
N PRO A 100 16.36 4.59 21.12
CA PRO A 100 16.48 3.47 22.03
C PRO A 100 15.10 2.81 22.25
N ALA A 101 15.09 1.47 22.20
CA ALA A 101 13.90 0.70 22.51
C ALA A 101 13.71 0.58 24.03
N PRO A 102 12.48 0.64 24.55
CA PRO A 102 12.21 0.36 25.95
C PRO A 102 12.58 -1.08 26.31
N GLU A 103 13.11 -1.29 27.51
CA GLU A 103 13.36 -2.64 28.02
C GLU A 103 12.05 -3.44 28.11
N GLY A 104 12.11 -4.72 27.70
CA GLY A 104 10.96 -5.64 27.76
C GLY A 104 9.94 -5.49 26.63
N MET A 105 10.12 -4.55 25.70
CA MET A 105 9.27 -4.43 24.51
C MET A 105 9.56 -5.52 23.48
N SER A 106 8.53 -6.02 22.79
CA SER A 106 8.70 -7.03 21.75
C SER A 106 9.44 -6.48 20.54
N GLU A 107 10.31 -7.29 19.91
CA GLU A 107 10.97 -6.95 18.64
C GLU A 107 9.99 -6.52 17.53
N PHE A 108 8.74 -7.01 17.58
CA PHE A 108 7.69 -6.64 16.61
C PHE A 108 7.09 -5.26 16.89
N GLU A 109 7.11 -4.80 18.13
CA GLU A 109 6.53 -3.51 18.56
C GLU A 109 7.54 -2.37 18.47
N ILE A 110 8.83 -2.69 18.61
CA ILE A 110 9.94 -1.73 18.60
C ILE A 110 9.91 -0.80 17.38
N PRO A 111 9.73 -1.27 16.13
CA PRO A 111 9.71 -0.37 14.96
C PRO A 111 8.57 0.65 15.04
N PHE A 112 7.38 0.22 15.44
CA PHE A 112 6.21 1.10 15.56
C PHE A 112 6.40 2.12 16.68
N PHE A 113 6.91 1.68 17.83
CA PHE A 113 7.25 2.59 18.94
C PHE A 113 8.23 3.67 18.49
N ARG A 114 9.32 3.27 17.82
CA ARG A 114 10.34 4.20 17.33
C ARG A 114 9.78 5.17 16.30
N ALA A 115 8.95 4.69 15.37
CA ALA A 115 8.33 5.53 14.36
C ALA A 115 7.38 6.58 14.98
N HIS A 116 6.63 6.20 16.02
CA HIS A 116 5.82 7.16 16.78
C HIS A 116 6.67 8.20 17.51
N ALA A 117 7.74 7.76 18.16
CA ALA A 117 8.65 8.62 18.91
C ALA A 117 9.50 9.54 18.02
N TYR A 118 9.58 9.29 16.72
CA TYR A 118 10.39 10.09 15.81
C TYR A 118 9.75 11.49 15.60
N PRO A 119 10.51 12.58 15.82
CA PRO A 119 10.00 13.94 15.66
C PRO A 119 9.76 14.28 14.18
N VAL A 120 8.56 14.74 13.86
CA VAL A 120 8.16 15.03 12.48
C VAL A 120 8.95 16.19 11.88
N GLU A 121 9.47 17.10 12.69
CA GLU A 121 10.25 18.26 12.26
C GLU A 121 11.63 17.87 11.72
N LYS A 122 12.09 16.66 12.03
CA LYS A 122 13.30 16.09 11.41
C LYS A 122 13.03 15.43 10.06
N LEU A 123 11.76 15.31 9.69
CA LEU A 123 11.34 14.87 8.37
C LEU A 123 10.99 16.11 7.54
N GLU A 124 11.43 16.14 6.28
CA GLU A 124 10.85 17.04 5.27
C GLU A 124 9.46 16.52 4.87
N PHE A 125 8.54 16.51 5.84
CA PHE A 125 7.24 15.85 5.76
C PHE A 125 6.22 16.75 5.05
N HIS A 126 5.87 16.38 3.82
CA HIS A 126 4.95 17.15 2.98
C HIS A 126 3.71 16.30 2.63
N PRO A 127 2.76 16.16 3.56
CA PRO A 127 1.56 15.37 3.32
C PRO A 127 0.56 16.12 2.44
N LYS A 128 -0.08 15.40 1.51
CA LYS A 128 -1.22 15.85 0.73
C LYS A 128 -2.34 14.84 0.81
N ALA A 129 -3.58 15.32 0.79
CA ALA A 129 -4.77 14.49 0.82
C ALA A 129 -5.90 15.08 -0.01
N PHE A 130 -6.67 14.19 -0.63
CA PHE A 130 -7.79 14.51 -1.50
C PHE A 130 -8.95 13.60 -1.17
N THR A 131 -10.13 14.19 -0.97
CA THR A 131 -11.38 13.46 -0.82
C THR A 131 -12.01 13.23 -2.18
N LEU A 132 -12.43 12.00 -2.45
CA LEU A 132 -13.08 11.58 -3.70
C LEU A 132 -14.58 11.41 -3.39
N PRO A 133 -15.42 12.43 -3.68
CA PRO A 133 -16.80 12.50 -3.20
C PRO A 133 -17.70 11.40 -3.76
N ASP A 134 -17.37 10.87 -4.94
CA ASP A 134 -18.19 9.88 -5.64
C ASP A 134 -17.75 8.43 -5.39
N ILE A 135 -16.67 8.23 -4.63
CA ILE A 135 -16.14 6.91 -4.31
C ILE A 135 -16.47 6.56 -2.88
N PHE A 136 -17.30 5.52 -2.72
CA PHE A 136 -17.70 4.98 -1.43
C PHE A 136 -17.28 3.53 -1.29
N PRO A 137 -16.98 3.08 -0.06
CA PRO A 137 -16.61 1.70 0.18
C PRO A 137 -17.78 0.79 -0.19
N GLN A 138 -17.54 -0.11 -1.15
CA GLN A 138 -18.54 -1.12 -1.52
C GLN A 138 -18.83 -2.02 -0.30
N PRO A 139 -20.10 -2.45 -0.11
CA PRO A 139 -20.42 -3.41 0.92
C PRO A 139 -19.68 -4.71 0.64
N ARG A 140 -18.65 -5.01 1.44
CA ARG A 140 -17.91 -6.27 1.29
C ARG A 140 -18.86 -7.39 1.70
N PRO A 141 -19.06 -8.43 0.87
CA PRO A 141 -19.88 -9.56 1.27
C PRO A 141 -19.26 -10.17 2.53
N VAL A 142 -19.96 -10.07 3.65
CA VAL A 142 -19.55 -10.68 4.91
C VAL A 142 -19.47 -12.18 4.62
N LYS A 143 -18.26 -12.71 4.46
CA LYS A 143 -18.05 -14.16 4.42
C LYS A 143 -18.69 -14.69 5.69
N LYS A 144 -19.75 -15.50 5.54
CA LYS A 144 -20.56 -16.06 6.63
C LYS A 144 -19.68 -16.98 7.49
N SER A 145 -18.81 -16.41 8.32
CA SER A 145 -18.22 -17.12 9.43
C SER A 145 -19.25 -17.05 10.57
N LEU A 146 -19.72 -18.22 10.97
CA LEU A 146 -20.81 -18.44 11.93
C LEU A 146 -20.56 -17.83 13.34
N TRP A 147 -19.41 -17.19 13.58
CA TRP A 147 -18.98 -16.72 14.90
C TRP A 147 -18.85 -15.20 15.06
N LYS A 148 -19.21 -14.39 14.05
CA LYS A 148 -19.24 -12.92 14.19
C LYS A 148 -20.59 -12.32 13.80
N ARG A 149 -21.62 -12.65 14.60
CA ARG A 149 -22.93 -11.96 14.60
C ARG A 149 -22.96 -10.70 15.50
N ARG A 150 -21.81 -10.19 15.94
CA ARG A 150 -21.72 -8.97 16.74
C ARG A 150 -20.80 -7.96 16.03
N ARG A 151 -21.41 -6.83 15.66
CA ARG A 151 -20.90 -5.73 14.83
C ARG A 151 -20.84 -6.06 13.34
N ALA A 152 -22.00 -6.07 12.70
CA ALA A 152 -22.09 -5.39 11.40
C ALA A 152 -21.66 -3.94 11.69
N SER A 153 -20.38 -3.64 11.50
CA SER A 153 -19.90 -2.26 11.56
C SER A 153 -20.70 -1.52 10.51
N VAL A 154 -21.40 -0.46 10.92
CA VAL A 154 -21.85 0.58 10.00
C VAL A 154 -20.61 0.95 9.20
N GLN A 155 -20.51 0.47 7.96
CA GLN A 155 -19.46 0.92 7.06
C GLN A 155 -19.66 2.42 6.97
N SER A 156 -18.66 3.18 7.40
CA SER A 156 -18.74 4.62 7.38
C SER A 156 -19.07 5.05 5.95
N LEU A 157 -20.18 5.77 5.77
CA LEU A 157 -20.56 6.45 4.50
C LEU A 157 -19.57 7.58 4.15
N GLN A 158 -18.34 7.49 4.65
CA GLN A 158 -17.32 8.48 4.42
C GLN A 158 -16.74 8.24 3.02
N PRO A 159 -16.55 9.30 2.24
CA PRO A 159 -15.93 9.20 0.92
C PRO A 159 -14.50 8.64 1.03
N ALA A 160 -14.00 8.13 -0.09
CA ALA A 160 -12.62 7.72 -0.18
C ALA A 160 -11.68 8.93 -0.01
N ILE A 161 -10.53 8.70 0.62
CA ILE A 161 -9.48 9.72 0.78
C ILE A 161 -8.20 9.14 0.21
N VAL A 162 -7.63 9.78 -0.80
CA VAL A 162 -6.30 9.46 -1.30
C VAL A 162 -5.32 10.41 -0.64
N GLN A 163 -4.27 9.87 -0.01
CA GLN A 163 -3.26 10.68 0.66
C GLN A 163 -1.85 10.16 0.34
N TRP A 164 -0.88 11.07 0.32
CA TRP A 164 0.52 10.72 0.12
C TRP A 164 1.44 11.69 0.84
N GLU A 165 2.69 11.31 0.98
CA GLU A 165 3.79 12.15 1.43
C GLU A 165 4.74 12.38 0.24
N GLU A 166 4.94 13.65 -0.16
CA GLU A 166 5.60 13.99 -1.42
C GLU A 166 7.07 13.58 -1.49
N THR A 167 7.80 13.64 -0.38
CA THR A 167 9.25 13.42 -0.34
C THR A 167 9.60 11.93 -0.48
N SER A 168 8.90 11.07 0.24
CA SER A 168 9.08 9.61 0.23
C SER A 168 8.35 8.92 -0.91
N GLY A 169 7.31 9.58 -1.44
CA GLY A 169 6.38 8.99 -2.41
C GLY A 169 5.48 7.91 -1.83
N TYR A 170 5.37 7.83 -0.50
CA TYR A 170 4.43 6.93 0.16
C TYR A 170 2.99 7.38 -0.14
N LEU A 171 2.15 6.48 -0.64
CA LEU A 171 0.75 6.73 -0.96
C LEU A 171 -0.16 5.69 -0.31
N CYS A 172 -1.29 6.15 0.23
CA CYS A 172 -2.35 5.28 0.70
C CYS A 172 -3.74 5.84 0.33
N ILE A 173 -4.73 4.95 0.36
CA ILE A 173 -6.12 5.28 0.08
C ILE A 173 -6.96 4.75 1.24
N HIS A 174 -7.74 5.62 1.86
CA HIS A 174 -8.76 5.30 2.87
C HIS A 174 -10.11 5.12 2.22
N ASN A 175 -10.90 4.13 2.66
CA ASN A 175 -12.27 3.87 2.18
C ASN A 175 -12.40 3.67 0.65
N GLY A 176 -11.29 3.48 -0.06
CA GLY A 176 -11.27 3.18 -1.49
C GLY A 176 -11.60 1.72 -1.80
N ASP A 177 -11.85 1.45 -3.08
CA ASP A 177 -11.96 0.10 -3.62
C ASP A 177 -10.74 -0.29 -4.48
N ASP A 178 -10.71 -1.54 -4.93
CA ASP A 178 -9.61 -2.03 -5.76
C ASP A 178 -9.52 -1.30 -7.11
N LYS A 179 -10.62 -0.69 -7.60
CA LYS A 179 -10.65 -0.04 -8.91
C LYS A 179 -9.89 1.28 -8.87
N ILE A 180 -10.15 2.11 -7.86
CA ILE A 180 -9.40 3.37 -7.71
C ILE A 180 -7.91 3.10 -7.45
N MET A 181 -7.58 2.04 -6.70
CA MET A 181 -6.19 1.65 -6.49
C MET A 181 -5.51 1.23 -7.81
N ASP A 182 -6.15 0.36 -8.59
CA ASP A 182 -5.63 -0.07 -9.90
C ASP A 182 -5.47 1.12 -10.85
N GLU A 183 -6.43 2.04 -10.86
CA GLU A 183 -6.37 3.26 -11.67
C GLU A 183 -5.17 4.14 -11.29
N ILE A 184 -4.98 4.40 -10.00
CA ILE A 184 -3.86 5.22 -9.51
C ILE A 184 -2.52 4.55 -9.83
N ILE A 185 -2.39 3.23 -9.62
CA ILE A 185 -1.18 2.48 -9.99
C ILE A 185 -0.86 2.65 -11.47
N LEU A 186 -1.86 2.48 -12.34
CA LEU A 186 -1.67 2.59 -13.79
C LEU A 186 -1.40 4.01 -14.24
N PHE A 187 -2.04 5.00 -13.63
CA PHE A 187 -1.83 6.41 -13.94
C PHE A 187 -0.43 6.85 -13.56
N LEU A 188 0.00 6.57 -12.32
CA LEU A 188 1.35 6.89 -11.85
C LEU A 188 2.41 6.19 -12.71
N GLY A 189 2.13 5.00 -13.23
CA GLY A 189 3.07 4.30 -14.10
C GLY A 189 4.34 3.89 -13.37
N VAL A 190 5.40 3.65 -14.14
CA VAL A 190 6.72 3.19 -13.65
C VAL A 190 7.84 3.94 -14.35
N SER A 191 8.91 4.22 -13.61
CA SER A 191 10.16 4.76 -14.18
C SER A 191 11.03 3.67 -14.79
N GLU A 192 12.06 4.05 -15.54
CA GLU A 192 13.07 3.10 -16.03
C GLU A 192 13.81 2.43 -14.86
N GLN A 193 14.08 3.18 -13.79
CA GLN A 193 14.70 2.66 -12.59
C GLN A 193 13.82 1.61 -11.91
N ASP A 194 12.52 1.88 -11.77
CA ASP A 194 11.55 0.93 -11.20
C ASP A 194 11.56 -0.40 -11.94
N ILE A 195 11.55 -0.34 -13.28
CA ILE A 195 11.60 -1.50 -14.16
C ILE A 195 12.90 -2.27 -13.95
N ARG A 196 14.04 -1.59 -14.00
CA ARG A 196 15.37 -2.19 -13.87
C ARG A 196 15.57 -2.89 -12.52
N GLU A 197 15.13 -2.24 -11.44
CA GLU A 197 15.34 -2.70 -10.06
C GLU A 197 14.22 -3.60 -9.55
N LYS A 198 13.17 -3.81 -10.36
CA LYS A 198 11.93 -4.49 -9.97
C LYS A 198 11.40 -3.92 -8.65
N SER A 199 11.32 -2.60 -8.58
CA SER A 199 10.86 -1.90 -7.38
C SER A 199 9.44 -2.34 -6.99
N PRO A 200 9.00 -2.10 -5.75
CA PRO A 200 7.62 -2.34 -5.37
C PRO A 200 6.60 -1.69 -6.32
N ARG A 201 6.88 -0.48 -6.81
CA ARG A 201 6.05 0.21 -7.80
C ARG A 201 5.92 -0.57 -9.10
N PHE A 202 7.04 -1.08 -9.64
CA PHE A 202 7.03 -1.94 -10.82
C PHE A 202 6.24 -3.23 -10.60
N VAL A 203 6.44 -3.89 -9.47
CA VAL A 203 5.73 -5.13 -9.13
C VAL A 203 4.23 -4.87 -9.09
N SER A 204 3.77 -3.84 -8.39
CA SER A 204 2.35 -3.44 -8.38
C SER A 204 1.81 -3.19 -9.78
N TYR A 205 2.51 -2.37 -10.58
CA TYR A 205 2.10 -2.02 -11.94
C TYR A 205 1.98 -3.25 -12.85
N ALA A 206 2.98 -4.13 -12.86
CA ALA A 206 2.97 -5.34 -13.67
C ALA A 206 1.80 -6.28 -13.27
N TYR A 207 1.56 -6.46 -11.96
CA TYR A 207 0.45 -7.29 -11.50
C TYR A 207 -0.92 -6.67 -11.76
N THR A 208 -1.06 -5.34 -11.72
CA THR A 208 -2.29 -4.66 -12.14
C THR A 208 -2.54 -4.84 -13.64
N LEU A 209 -1.52 -4.71 -14.49
CA LEU A 209 -1.66 -5.01 -15.92
C LEU A 209 -2.06 -6.47 -16.18
N LYS A 210 -1.46 -7.42 -15.46
CA LYS A 210 -1.83 -8.84 -15.52
C LYS A 210 -3.26 -9.09 -15.09
N LYS A 211 -3.69 -8.49 -13.97
CA LYS A 211 -5.08 -8.57 -13.45
C LYS A 211 -6.09 -8.11 -14.50
N LEU A 212 -5.74 -7.10 -15.29
CA LEU A 212 -6.57 -6.55 -16.36
C LEU A 212 -6.41 -7.25 -17.71
N GLY A 213 -5.61 -8.33 -17.81
CA GLY A 213 -5.37 -9.04 -19.06
C GLY A 213 -4.55 -8.26 -20.09
N LYS A 214 -3.87 -7.18 -19.67
CA LYS A 214 -2.99 -6.37 -20.53
C LYS A 214 -1.57 -6.92 -20.65
N LEU A 215 -1.21 -7.89 -19.79
CA LEU A 215 0.03 -8.65 -19.86
C LEU A 215 -0.28 -10.13 -19.64
N GLU A 216 0.29 -10.98 -20.51
CA GLU A 216 0.16 -12.44 -20.42
C GLU A 216 1.12 -13.04 -19.38
N ASN A 217 0.96 -14.35 -19.11
CA ASN A 217 1.81 -15.11 -18.18
C ASN A 217 3.20 -15.39 -18.75
#